data_AF-A0A3D5KD07-F1
#
_entry.id   AF-A0A3D5KD07-F1
#
_cell.length_a   1.000
_cell.length_b   1.000
_cell.length_c   1.000
_cell.angle_alpha   90.00
_cell.angle_beta   90.00
_cell.angle_gamma   90.00
#
_symmetry.space_group_name_H-M   'P 1'
#
loop_
_entity.id
_entity.type
_entity.pdbx_description
1 polymer ?
#
loop_
_entity_poly.entity_id
_entity_poly.type
_entity_poly.pdbx_seq_one_letter_code
_entity_poly.pdbx_strand_id
1 'polypeptide(L)' 'NDINYQHKVYCITGLNVPMLLNLLMLREEKNISLENLYEQSYKAGVSGIYKVNDLFKLKEE' A
#
# COMPACT_ATOMS: atom_id res chain seq x y z
N ASN A 1 -4.25 27.01 24.79
CA ASN A 1 -4.33 25.61 24.32
C ASN A 1 -3.77 25.55 22.93
N ASP A 2 -2.44 25.59 22.81
CA ASP A 2 -1.77 25.50 21.52
C ASP A 2 -1.81 24.06 21.04
N ILE A 3 -2.64 23.81 20.02
CA ILE A 3 -2.71 22.53 19.34
C ILE A 3 -1.48 22.45 18.44
N ASN A 4 -0.46 21.70 18.87
CA ASN A 4 0.75 21.46 18.11
C ASN A 4 0.41 20.50 16.95
N TYR A 5 0.18 21.05 15.75
CA TYR A 5 -0.06 20.26 14.54
C TYR A 5 1.24 19.62 14.08
N GLN A 6 1.53 18.41 14.56
CA GLN A 6 2.67 17.64 14.09
C GLN A 6 2.37 17.07 12.70
N HIS A 7 2.97 17.66 11.67
CA HIS A 7 2.91 17.12 10.31
C HIS A 7 3.59 15.74 10.27
N LYS A 8 2.88 14.72 9.75
CA LYS A 8 3.41 13.37 9.59
C LYS A 8 3.82 13.15 8.13
N VAL A 9 4.98 12.53 7.92
CA VAL A 9 5.51 12.17 6.60
C VAL A 9 5.90 10.69 6.63
N TYR A 10 5.40 9.92 5.68
CA TYR A 10 5.74 8.51 5.48
C TYR A 10 6.52 8.36 4.17
N CYS A 11 7.62 7.62 4.20
CA CYS A 11 8.44 7.32 3.03
C CYS A 11 8.38 5.80 2.77
N ILE A 12 7.97 5.42 1.56
CA ILE A 12 7.93 4.02 1.11
C ILE A 12 8.90 3.90 -0.07
N THR A 13 9.77 2.90 -0.02
CA THR A 13 10.74 2.62 -1.08
C THR A 13 10.33 1.36 -1.87
N GLY A 14 10.92 1.16 -3.04
CA GLY A 14 10.58 0.02 -3.90
C GLY A 14 9.21 0.15 -4.57
N LEU A 15 8.80 1.37 -4.90
CA LEU A 15 7.53 1.66 -5.56
C LEU A 15 7.32 0.72 -6.75
N ASN A 16 6.16 0.07 -6.79
CA ASN A 16 5.73 -0.77 -7.89
C ASN A 16 4.29 -0.45 -8.30
N VAL A 17 3.82 -1.05 -9.38
CA VAL A 17 2.49 -0.78 -9.95
C VAL A 17 1.36 -1.07 -8.94
N PRO A 18 1.31 -2.24 -8.27
CA PRO A 18 0.32 -2.50 -7.21
C PRO A 18 0.27 -1.43 -6.11
N MET A 19 1.43 -0.98 -5.60
CA MET A 19 1.48 0.10 -4.60
C MET A 19 0.86 1.38 -5.14
N LEU A 20 1.28 1.81 -6.34
CA LEU A 20 0.82 3.07 -6.94
C LEU A 20 -0.68 3.05 -7.19
N LEU A 21 -1.21 1.96 -7.75
CA LEU A 21 -2.63 1.81 -8.01
C LEU A 21 -3.44 1.83 -6.71
N ASN A 22 -3.00 1.10 -5.68
CA ASN A 22 -3.68 1.08 -4.40
C ASN A 22 -3.69 2.47 -3.75
N LEU A 23 -2.56 3.19 -3.78
CA LEU A 23 -2.45 4.55 -3.25
C LEU A 23 -3.40 5.53 -3.97
N LEU A 24 -3.50 5.43 -5.31
CA LEU A 24 -4.41 6.24 -6.11
C LEU A 24 -5.89 5.91 -5.87
N MET A 25 -6.23 4.67 -5.55
CA MET A 25 -7.60 4.26 -5.22
C MET A 25 -8.00 4.72 -3.82
N LEU A 26 -7.11 4.52 -2.84
CA LEU A 26 -7.38 4.84 -1.43
C LEU A 26 -7.39 6.33 -1.14
N ARG A 27 -6.72 7.17 -1.93
CA ARG A 27 -6.76 8.63 -1.73
C ARG A 27 -8.18 9.22 -1.88
N GLU A 28 -9.05 8.55 -2.64
CA GLU A 28 -10.44 8.97 -2.87
C GLU A 28 -11.35 8.55 -1.70
N GLU A 29 -10.87 7.69 -0.78
CA GLU A 29 -11.62 7.27 0.39
C GLU A 29 -11.72 8.39 1.43
N LYS A 30 -12.95 8.78 1.75
CA LYS A 30 -13.21 9.75 2.81
C LYS A 30 -12.79 9.15 4.16
N ASN A 31 -11.89 9.85 4.86
CA ASN A 31 -11.39 9.55 6.21
C ASN A 31 -10.31 8.46 6.32
N ILE A 32 -9.57 8.13 5.25
CA ILE A 32 -8.37 7.31 5.43
C ILE A 32 -7.29 8.10 6.18
N SER A 33 -6.71 7.50 7.23
CA SER A 33 -5.54 8.08 7.90
C SER A 33 -4.29 7.91 7.03
N LEU A 34 -3.30 8.78 7.21
CA LEU A 34 -2.04 8.67 6.47
C LEU A 34 -1.31 7.35 6.80
N GLU A 35 -1.39 6.89 8.04
CA GLU A 35 -0.93 5.56 8.49
C GLU A 35 -1.58 4.42 7.70
N ASN A 36 -2.91 4.43 7.59
CA ASN A 36 -3.65 3.39 6.89
C ASN A 36 -3.37 3.43 5.38
N LEU A 37 -3.24 4.63 4.79
CA LEU A 37 -2.86 4.80 3.39
C LEU A 37 -1.48 4.18 3.11
N TYR A 38 -0.51 4.45 3.98
CA TYR A 38 0.83 3.86 3.93
C TYR A 38 0.79 2.33 4.05
N GLU A 39 0.15 1.80 5.10
CA GLU A 39 0.15 0.36 5.37
C GLU A 39 -0.53 -0.45 4.26
N GLN A 40 -1.68 0.02 3.76
CA GLN A 40 -2.41 -0.67 2.71
C GLN A 40 -1.66 -0.63 1.37
N SER A 41 -1.08 0.52 1.01
CA SER A 41 -0.28 0.66 -0.21
C SER A 41 0.93 -0.29 -0.17
N TYR A 42 1.63 -0.36 0.96
CA TYR A 42 2.75 -1.29 1.14
C TYR A 42 2.32 -2.76 1.02
N LYS A 43 1.22 -3.15 1.68
CA LYS A 43 0.68 -4.52 1.60
C LYS A 43 0.32 -4.91 0.16
N ALA A 44 -0.31 -4.01 -0.60
CA ALA A 44 -0.61 -4.23 -2.01
C ALA A 44 0.67 -4.41 -2.84
N GLY A 45 1.70 -3.63 -2.54
CA GLY A 45 3.02 -3.75 -3.15
C GLY A 45 3.67 -5.10 -2.97
N VAL A 46 3.67 -5.62 -1.74
CA VAL A 46 4.26 -6.92 -1.42
C VAL A 46 3.45 -8.06 -1.99
N SER A 47 2.12 -8.04 -1.89
CA SER A 47 1.25 -9.10 -2.39
C SER A 47 1.26 -9.22 -3.91
N GLY A 48 1.54 -8.13 -4.62
CA GLY A 48 1.69 -8.12 -6.07
C GLY A 48 3.02 -8.69 -6.58
N ILE A 49 3.96 -9.05 -5.70
CA ILE A 49 5.23 -9.66 -6.07
C ILE A 49 5.14 -11.18 -5.91
N TYR A 50 5.17 -11.89 -7.02
CA TYR A 50 5.15 -13.35 -7.02
C TYR A 50 5.98 -13.89 -8.18
N LYS A 51 6.50 -15.11 -7.99
CA LYS A 51 7.10 -15.86 -9.09
C LYS A 51 6.00 -16.56 -9.84
N VAL A 52 5.95 -16.36 -11.15
CA VAL A 52 4.94 -16.96 -12.03
C VAL A 52 4.85 -18.49 -11.86
N ASN A 53 5.98 -19.15 -11.65
CA ASN A 53 6.04 -20.60 -11.45
C ASN A 53 5.32 -21.07 -10.17
N ASP A 54 5.28 -20.25 -9.12
CA ASP A 54 4.62 -20.61 -7.86
C ASP A 54 3.09 -20.49 -7.99
N LEU A 55 2.60 -19.65 -8.90
CA LEU A 55 1.17 -19.48 -9.18
C LEU A 55 0.55 -20.67 -9.91
N PHE A 56 1.32 -21.31 -10.80
CA PHE A 56 0.83 -22.47 -11.54
C PHE A 56 0.82 -23.74 -10.70
N LYS A 57 1.72 -23.88 -9.72
CA LYS A 57 1.70 -25.01 -8.76
C LYS A 57 0.45 -25.03 -7.90
N LEU A 58 -0.07 -23.86 -7.51
CA LEU A 58 -1.31 -23.73 -6.72
C LEU A 58 -2.59 -24.10 -7.49
N LYS A 59 -2.53 -24.28 -8.81
CA LYS A 59 -3.68 -24.65 -9.64
C LYS A 59 -3.77 -26.17 -9.92
N GLU A 60 -2.74 -26.93 -9.57
CA GLU A 60 -2.66 -28.37 -9.82
C GLU A 60 -2.93 -29.22 -8.57
N GLU A 61 -3.19 -28.59 -7.42
CA GLU A 61 -3.68 -29.20 -6.17
C GLU A 61 -5.18 -28.90 -5.96
#